data_AF-W9WZV6-F1
#
_entry.id   AF-W9WZV6-F1
#
_cell.length_a   1.000
_cell.length_b   1.000
_cell.length_c   1.000
_cell.angle_alpha   90.00
_cell.angle_beta   90.00
_cell.angle_gamma   90.00
#
_symmetry.space_group_name_H-M   'P 1'
#
loop_
_entity.id
_entity.type
_entity.pdbx_description
1 polymer ?
#
loop_
_entity_poly.entity_id
_entity_poly.type
_entity_poly.pdbx_seq_one_letter_code
_entity_poly.pdbx_strand_id
1 'polypeptide(L)'
;MLNAYAILSGIGASICEFRRLDLLSSGLNRKLGADLVQWYASAGIFSQASEESGTPSELPTSLRILWHYTFISLTVDLNTLEVAVGREGRNSIVPDVCEYVRSWISTLSSKRSLFHALYLQNLVVSTNLGSSTAIHTARILFSAALCWYCYILYLPSTIIATEMPVNSTPDEIMEYLTQLPELRLLRTESGSYSPASNLWHKTMSSFQKILVASPAEVKENTLCIIESALRGLGTSGISRRFADIIYIFISGEINS
;
A
#
# COMPACT_ATOMS: atom_id res chain seq x y z
N MET A 1 0.61 23.46 -1.90
CA MET A 1 0.60 22.23 -1.07
C MET A 1 -0.70 21.97 -0.30
N LEU A 2 -1.23 22.90 0.51
CA LEU A 2 -2.41 22.65 1.37
C LEU A 2 -3.66 22.19 0.57
N ASN A 3 -3.92 22.79 -0.59
CA ASN A 3 -5.07 22.41 -1.44
C ASN A 3 -4.93 20.99 -2.01
N ALA A 4 -3.74 20.62 -2.49
CA ALA A 4 -3.48 19.27 -3.02
C ALA A 4 -3.66 18.20 -1.93
N TYR A 5 -3.15 18.46 -0.72
CA TYR A 5 -3.35 17.60 0.44
C TYR A 5 -4.83 17.48 0.82
N ALA A 6 -5.57 18.60 0.86
CA ALA A 6 -6.97 18.61 1.25
C ALA A 6 -7.84 17.81 0.28
N ILE A 7 -7.63 17.96 -1.04
CA ILE A 7 -8.37 17.20 -2.06
C ILE A 7 -8.09 15.69 -1.90
N LEU A 8 -6.82 15.31 -1.79
CA LEU A 8 -6.45 13.89 -1.66
C LEU A 8 -6.99 13.27 -0.36
N SER A 9 -6.88 14.01 0.75
CA SER A 9 -7.42 13.59 2.04
C SER A 9 -8.95 13.49 2.00
N GLY A 10 -9.61 14.39 1.26
CA GLY A 10 -11.06 14.35 1.02
C GLY A 10 -11.49 13.10 0.28
N ILE A 11 -10.78 12.71 -0.79
CA ILE A 11 -11.04 11.44 -1.50
C ILE A 11 -10.87 10.25 -0.54
N GLY A 12 -9.80 10.23 0.24
CA GLY A 12 -9.58 9.21 1.27
C GLY A 12 -10.69 9.14 2.31
N ALA A 13 -11.18 10.28 2.79
CA ALA A 13 -12.29 10.36 3.72
C ALA A 13 -13.59 9.80 3.11
N SER A 14 -13.90 10.15 1.85
CA SER A 14 -15.05 9.61 1.13
C SER A 14 -14.97 8.09 0.98
N ILE A 15 -13.80 7.53 0.68
CA ILE A 15 -13.61 6.06 0.62
C ILE A 15 -13.98 5.42 1.96
N CYS A 16 -13.46 5.94 3.07
CA CYS A 16 -13.74 5.43 4.40
C CYS A 16 -15.23 5.54 4.76
N GLU A 17 -15.86 6.68 4.44
CA GLU A 17 -17.28 6.91 4.69
C GLU A 17 -18.17 5.95 3.90
N PHE A 18 -17.99 5.87 2.59
CA PHE A 18 -18.79 4.98 1.75
C PHE A 18 -18.61 3.52 2.11
N ARG A 19 -17.41 3.09 2.51
CA ARG A 19 -17.19 1.73 2.99
C ARG A 19 -17.93 1.48 4.30
N ARG A 20 -17.83 2.39 5.28
CA ARG A 20 -18.49 2.24 6.58
C ARG A 20 -20.01 2.17 6.46
N LEU A 21 -20.57 2.81 5.44
CA LEU A 21 -22.01 2.80 5.14
C LEU A 21 -22.43 1.65 4.21
N ASP A 22 -21.50 0.79 3.80
CA ASP A 22 -21.72 -0.28 2.81
C ASP A 22 -22.26 0.22 1.45
N LEU A 23 -21.84 1.44 1.07
CA LEU A 23 -22.23 2.11 -0.17
C LEU A 23 -21.12 2.11 -1.24
N LEU A 24 -19.96 1.52 -0.94
CA LEU A 24 -18.80 1.47 -1.83
C LEU A 24 -18.99 0.44 -2.97
N SER A 25 -19.97 0.72 -3.84
CA SER A 25 -20.25 -0.08 -5.03
C SER A 25 -19.07 -0.11 -6.02
N SER A 26 -19.06 -1.07 -6.94
CA SER A 26 -18.05 -1.16 -7.98
C SER A 26 -17.98 0.09 -8.88
N GLY A 27 -19.11 0.74 -9.14
CA GLY A 27 -19.19 1.99 -9.89
C GLY A 27 -18.53 3.16 -9.14
N LEU A 28 -18.82 3.28 -7.85
CA LEU A 28 -18.23 4.31 -7.00
C LEU A 28 -16.73 4.08 -6.78
N ASN A 29 -16.31 2.82 -6.64
CA ASN A 29 -14.90 2.44 -6.56
C ASN A 29 -14.12 2.87 -7.81
N ARG A 30 -14.68 2.63 -9.01
CA ARG A 30 -14.08 3.11 -10.28
C ARG A 30 -14.00 4.63 -10.35
N LYS A 31 -15.06 5.34 -9.92
CA LYS A 31 -15.08 6.81 -9.90
C LYS A 31 -13.99 7.36 -8.99
N LEU A 32 -13.93 6.92 -7.73
CA LEU A 32 -12.91 7.36 -6.77
C LEU A 32 -11.49 7.00 -7.24
N GLY A 33 -11.32 5.84 -7.90
CA GLY A 33 -10.06 5.48 -8.55
C GLY A 33 -9.67 6.44 -9.68
N ALA A 34 -10.63 6.85 -10.52
CA ALA A 34 -10.40 7.84 -11.56
C ALA A 34 -10.07 9.22 -10.98
N ASP A 35 -10.74 9.62 -9.89
CA ASP A 35 -10.47 10.88 -9.18
C ASP A 35 -9.02 10.89 -8.63
N LEU A 36 -8.53 9.76 -8.10
CA LEU A 36 -7.13 9.63 -7.66
C LEU A 36 -6.12 9.72 -8.81
N VAL A 37 -6.42 9.11 -9.96
CA VAL A 37 -5.58 9.19 -11.17
C VAL A 37 -5.53 10.64 -11.66
N GLN A 38 -6.68 11.29 -11.76
CA GLN A 38 -6.78 12.68 -12.20
C GLN A 38 -6.07 13.62 -11.24
N TRP A 39 -6.22 13.42 -9.94
CA TRP A 39 -5.50 14.18 -8.92
C TRP A 39 -3.99 14.10 -9.13
N TYR A 40 -3.43 12.89 -9.34
CA TYR A 40 -2.00 12.69 -9.55
C TYR A 40 -1.50 13.34 -10.84
N ALA A 41 -2.21 13.13 -11.95
CA ALA A 41 -1.88 13.73 -13.24
C ALA A 41 -1.92 15.27 -13.19
N SER A 42 -2.82 15.84 -12.39
CA SER A 42 -2.93 17.29 -12.19
C SER A 42 -1.95 17.82 -11.14
N ALA A 43 -1.26 16.93 -10.42
CA ALA A 43 -0.51 17.34 -9.23
C ALA A 43 0.73 18.19 -9.55
N GLY A 44 1.30 18.04 -10.75
CA GLY A 44 2.35 18.91 -11.26
C GLY A 44 1.93 20.37 -11.39
N ILE A 45 0.62 20.66 -11.53
CA ILE A 45 0.08 22.03 -11.57
C ILE A 45 0.13 22.68 -10.17
N PHE A 46 -0.06 21.88 -9.11
CA PHE A 46 -0.05 22.39 -7.73
C PHE A 46 1.36 22.75 -7.22
N SER A 47 2.42 22.23 -7.85
CA SER A 47 3.81 22.52 -7.51
C SER A 47 4.37 23.76 -8.23
N GLN A 48 3.81 24.16 -9.37
CA GLN A 48 4.29 25.34 -10.13
C GLN A 48 3.93 26.70 -9.49
N ALA A 49 3.00 26.74 -8.54
CA ALA A 49 2.57 27.99 -7.92
C ALA A 49 3.52 28.52 -6.83
N SER A 50 4.68 27.88 -6.59
CA SER A 50 5.49 28.15 -5.39
C SER A 50 7.00 28.33 -5.59
N GLU A 51 7.57 28.26 -6.80
CA GLU A 51 9.02 28.36 -6.99
C GLU A 51 9.43 29.35 -8.08
N GLU A 52 10.14 30.41 -7.67
CA GLU A 52 10.87 31.36 -8.53
C GLU A 52 12.20 30.78 -9.06
N SER A 53 12.55 29.54 -8.70
CA SER A 53 13.72 28.83 -9.20
C SER A 53 13.32 27.84 -10.29
N GLY A 54 13.86 28.00 -11.50
CA GLY A 54 13.51 27.26 -12.72
C GLY A 54 13.81 25.75 -12.76
N THR A 55 13.71 25.04 -11.62
CA THR A 55 13.68 23.58 -11.57
C THR A 55 12.24 23.08 -11.52
N PRO A 56 11.85 22.07 -12.32
CA PRO A 56 10.52 21.50 -12.24
C PRO A 56 10.30 20.90 -10.85
N SER A 57 9.43 21.52 -10.06
CA SER A 57 9.12 21.12 -8.69
C SER A 57 8.39 19.76 -8.71
N GLU A 58 9.07 18.71 -8.27
CA GLU A 58 8.51 17.37 -8.15
C GLU A 58 7.40 17.33 -7.09
N LEU A 59 6.44 16.40 -7.24
CA LEU A 59 5.41 16.17 -6.23
C LEU A 59 6.07 15.75 -4.89
N PRO A 60 5.80 16.45 -3.77
CA PRO A 60 6.38 16.09 -2.47
C PRO A 60 6.15 14.62 -2.11
N THR A 61 7.19 13.94 -1.60
CA THR A 61 7.13 12.51 -1.23
C THR A 61 5.98 12.19 -0.28
N SER A 62 5.67 13.08 0.67
CA SER A 62 4.56 12.90 1.62
C SER A 62 3.19 12.78 0.94
N LEU A 63 3.00 13.47 -0.19
CA LEU A 63 1.79 13.41 -0.99
C LEU A 63 1.75 12.16 -1.87
N ARG A 64 2.89 11.74 -2.44
CA ARG A 64 3.02 10.44 -3.13
C ARG A 64 2.65 9.30 -2.19
N ILE A 65 3.22 9.28 -0.97
CA ILE A 65 2.91 8.30 0.08
C ILE A 65 1.41 8.27 0.38
N LEU A 66 0.78 9.43 0.58
CA LEU A 66 -0.66 9.52 0.86
C LEU A 66 -1.50 9.00 -0.32
N TRP A 67 -1.07 9.24 -1.55
CA TRP A 67 -1.77 8.78 -2.75
C TRP A 67 -1.76 7.25 -2.88
N HIS A 68 -0.60 6.61 -2.66
CA HIS A 68 -0.50 5.15 -2.60
C HIS A 68 -1.37 4.57 -1.47
N TYR A 69 -1.35 5.18 -0.29
CA TYR A 69 -2.21 4.79 0.83
C TYR A 69 -3.70 4.89 0.51
N THR A 70 -4.09 5.91 -0.25
CA THR A 70 -5.50 6.10 -0.61
C THR A 70 -5.95 5.03 -1.61
N PHE A 71 -5.08 4.59 -2.53
CA PHE A 71 -5.35 3.41 -3.36
C PHE A 71 -5.43 2.10 -2.58
N ILE A 72 -4.55 1.90 -1.59
CA ILE A 72 -4.66 0.76 -0.66
C ILE A 72 -6.02 0.80 0.03
N SER A 73 -6.38 1.95 0.61
CA SER A 73 -7.66 2.15 1.27
C SER A 73 -8.84 1.98 0.33
N LEU A 74 -8.72 2.23 -0.98
CA LEU A 74 -9.78 1.98 -1.96
C LEU A 74 -9.98 0.49 -2.26
N THR A 75 -8.91 -0.30 -2.17
CA THR A 75 -8.84 -1.69 -2.65
C THR A 75 -8.94 -2.74 -1.56
N VAL A 76 -8.78 -2.35 -0.30
CA VAL A 76 -8.97 -3.22 0.86
C VAL A 76 -9.59 -2.48 2.04
N ASP A 77 -10.36 -3.20 2.86
CA ASP A 77 -10.79 -2.73 4.16
C ASP A 77 -9.68 -2.94 5.21
N LEU A 78 -8.89 -1.89 5.43
CA LEU A 78 -7.82 -1.87 6.43
C LEU A 78 -8.33 -2.12 7.86
N ASN A 79 -9.57 -1.76 8.17
CA ASN A 79 -10.15 -2.02 9.48
C ASN A 79 -10.33 -3.53 9.70
N THR A 80 -10.85 -4.22 8.68
CA THR A 80 -11.02 -5.68 8.72
C THR A 80 -9.66 -6.41 8.78
N LEU A 81 -8.63 -5.93 8.07
CA LEU A 81 -7.28 -6.48 8.20
C LEU A 81 -6.72 -6.34 9.63
N GLU A 82 -6.95 -5.19 10.28
CA GLU A 82 -6.49 -4.97 11.66
C GLU A 82 -7.20 -5.88 12.66
N VAL A 83 -8.51 -6.11 12.48
CA VAL A 83 -9.25 -7.09 13.28
C VAL A 83 -8.69 -8.49 13.04
N ALA A 84 -8.41 -8.87 11.80
CA ALA A 84 -7.88 -10.18 11.44
C ALA A 84 -6.52 -10.51 12.10
N VAL A 85 -5.71 -9.49 12.39
CA VAL A 85 -4.41 -9.65 13.08
C VAL A 85 -4.52 -9.45 14.60
N GLY A 86 -5.73 -9.30 15.13
CA GLY A 86 -6.00 -9.30 16.58
C GLY A 86 -6.04 -7.93 17.25
N ARG A 87 -6.28 -6.83 16.52
CA ARG A 87 -6.41 -5.48 17.13
C ARG A 87 -7.44 -5.45 18.27
N GLU A 88 -8.57 -6.13 18.10
CA GLU A 88 -9.67 -6.21 19.08
C GLU A 88 -9.53 -7.44 20.00
N GLY A 89 -8.35 -8.07 20.05
CA GLY A 89 -8.10 -9.34 20.74
C GLY A 89 -8.48 -10.58 19.94
N ARG A 90 -7.92 -11.74 20.34
CA ARG A 90 -8.10 -13.04 19.63
C ARG A 90 -9.57 -13.46 19.52
N ASN A 91 -10.38 -13.16 20.53
CA ASN A 91 -11.79 -13.55 20.57
C ASN A 91 -12.66 -12.79 19.57
N SER A 92 -12.18 -11.65 19.05
CA SER A 92 -12.86 -10.83 18.05
C SER A 92 -12.57 -11.27 16.62
N ILE A 93 -11.65 -12.22 16.41
CA ILE A 93 -11.35 -12.82 15.11
C ILE A 93 -12.43 -13.86 14.80
N VAL A 94 -13.57 -13.38 14.33
CA VAL A 94 -14.70 -14.24 13.93
C VAL A 94 -14.46 -14.88 12.55
N PRO A 95 -15.13 -16.00 12.21
CA PRO A 95 -14.95 -16.69 10.92
C PRO A 95 -15.09 -15.78 9.70
N ASP A 96 -16.07 -14.87 9.70
CA ASP A 96 -16.34 -13.94 8.59
C ASP A 96 -15.15 -13.01 8.30
N VAL A 97 -14.42 -12.57 9.33
CA VAL A 97 -13.21 -11.75 9.15
C VAL A 97 -12.12 -12.56 8.44
N CYS A 98 -11.95 -13.83 8.83
CA CYS A 98 -10.99 -14.71 8.18
C CYS A 98 -11.39 -15.04 6.74
N GLU A 99 -12.68 -15.28 6.49
CA GLU A 99 -13.21 -15.51 5.15
C GLU A 99 -13.04 -14.30 4.25
N TYR A 100 -13.31 -13.09 4.76
CA TYR A 100 -13.05 -11.85 4.05
C TYR A 100 -11.59 -11.75 3.61
N VAL A 101 -10.63 -11.99 4.51
CA VAL A 101 -9.20 -11.89 4.17
C VAL A 101 -8.81 -12.95 3.14
N ARG A 102 -9.25 -14.21 3.31
CA ARG A 102 -8.99 -15.28 2.33
C ARG A 102 -9.56 -14.96 0.95
N SER A 103 -10.78 -14.44 0.91
CA SER A 103 -11.41 -13.98 -0.32
C SER A 103 -10.60 -12.85 -0.94
N TRP A 104 -10.25 -11.82 -0.16
CA TRP A 104 -9.49 -10.66 -0.63
C TRP A 104 -8.15 -11.05 -1.25
N ILE A 105 -7.32 -11.88 -0.59
CA ILE A 105 -5.98 -12.25 -1.10
C ILE A 105 -6.00 -12.98 -2.45
N SER A 106 -7.16 -13.56 -2.81
CA SER A 106 -7.38 -14.23 -4.09
C SER A 106 -7.75 -13.26 -5.23
N THR A 107 -8.06 -12.00 -4.93
CA THR A 107 -8.50 -11.01 -5.91
C THR A 107 -7.34 -10.24 -6.56
N LEU A 108 -7.58 -9.73 -7.78
CA LEU A 108 -6.67 -8.74 -8.42
C LEU A 108 -6.57 -7.42 -7.62
N SER A 109 -7.62 -7.05 -6.89
CA SER A 109 -7.60 -5.89 -6.00
C SER A 109 -6.57 -6.02 -4.88
N SER A 110 -6.36 -7.23 -4.34
CA SER A 110 -5.26 -7.47 -3.39
C SER A 110 -3.91 -7.24 -4.05
N LYS A 111 -3.68 -7.76 -5.26
CA LYS A 111 -2.41 -7.59 -5.98
C LYS A 111 -2.12 -6.12 -6.27
N ARG A 112 -3.15 -5.36 -6.66
CA ARG A 112 -3.09 -3.90 -6.81
C ARG A 112 -2.68 -3.23 -5.50
N SER A 113 -3.34 -3.55 -4.38
CA SER A 113 -3.01 -2.98 -3.06
C SER A 113 -1.59 -3.30 -2.60
N LEU A 114 -1.14 -4.55 -2.79
CA LEU A 114 0.20 -5.02 -2.43
C LEU A 114 1.27 -4.36 -3.29
N PHE A 115 0.97 -4.10 -4.57
CA PHE A 115 1.86 -3.33 -5.43
C PHE A 115 2.03 -1.90 -4.90
N HIS A 116 0.94 -1.21 -4.55
CA HIS A 116 1.03 0.13 -3.93
C HIS A 116 1.80 0.08 -2.59
N ALA A 117 1.61 -0.96 -1.78
CA ALA A 117 2.35 -1.16 -0.53
C ALA A 117 3.86 -1.32 -0.76
N LEU A 118 4.27 -2.12 -1.74
CA LEU A 118 5.67 -2.30 -2.11
C LEU A 118 6.28 -1.03 -2.71
N TYR A 119 5.55 -0.34 -3.58
CA TYR A 119 6.02 0.92 -4.15
C TYR A 119 6.24 1.95 -3.04
N LEU A 120 5.30 2.04 -2.09
CA LEU A 120 5.39 2.92 -0.94
C LEU A 120 6.61 2.62 -0.07
N GLN A 121 6.85 1.34 0.24
CA GLN A 121 8.06 0.90 0.93
C GLN A 121 9.32 1.36 0.19
N ASN A 122 9.41 1.07 -1.11
CA ASN A 122 10.58 1.44 -1.90
C ASN A 122 10.78 2.95 -1.98
N LEU A 123 9.69 3.72 -2.09
CA LEU A 123 9.70 5.18 -2.08
C LEU A 123 10.25 5.74 -0.77
N VAL A 124 9.78 5.23 0.37
CA VAL A 124 10.24 5.63 1.70
C VAL A 124 11.72 5.31 1.87
N VAL A 125 12.16 4.10 1.50
CA VAL A 125 13.55 3.66 1.62
C VAL A 125 14.48 4.44 0.70
N SER A 126 14.02 4.82 -0.51
CA SER A 126 14.82 5.62 -1.45
C SER A 126 14.88 7.10 -1.08
N THR A 127 13.99 7.58 -0.21
CA THR A 127 13.95 8.99 0.19
C THR A 127 14.84 9.18 1.41
N ASN A 128 15.77 10.14 1.37
CA ASN A 128 16.45 10.60 2.58
C ASN A 128 15.46 11.42 3.40
N LEU A 129 14.67 10.72 4.22
CA LEU A 129 13.72 11.30 5.14
C LEU A 129 14.51 11.92 6.30
N GLY A 130 14.95 13.17 6.11
CA GLY A 130 15.57 13.98 7.15
C GLY A 130 14.60 14.29 8.31
N SER A 131 14.88 15.38 9.05
CA SER A 131 14.23 15.71 10.33
C SER A 131 12.73 16.03 10.29
N SER A 132 12.04 15.97 9.14
CA SER A 132 10.60 16.26 9.03
C SER A 132 9.90 15.27 8.11
N THR A 133 9.58 14.09 8.65
CA THR A 133 8.66 13.15 8.02
C THR A 133 7.22 13.62 8.26
N ALA A 134 6.35 13.44 7.27
CA ALA A 134 4.93 13.73 7.48
C ALA A 134 4.36 12.80 8.56
N ILE A 135 3.51 13.34 9.44
CA ILE A 135 2.95 12.64 10.61
C ILE A 135 2.25 11.33 10.18
N HIS A 136 1.65 11.31 9.00
CA HIS A 136 0.96 10.14 8.46
C HIS A 136 1.87 9.00 7.97
N THR A 137 3.15 9.25 7.71
CA THR A 137 4.05 8.26 7.08
C THR A 137 4.16 6.96 7.89
N ALA A 138 4.30 7.06 9.22
CA ALA A 138 4.43 5.89 10.07
C ALA A 138 3.16 5.01 10.03
N ARG A 139 1.98 5.62 10.14
CA ARG A 139 0.69 4.89 10.07
C ARG A 139 0.49 4.22 8.73
N ILE A 140 0.88 4.89 7.65
CA ILE A 140 0.74 4.39 6.29
C ILE A 140 1.67 3.20 6.03
N LEU A 141 2.92 3.26 6.50
CA LEU A 141 3.84 2.11 6.45
C LEU A 141 3.30 0.92 7.24
N PHE A 142 2.71 1.17 8.41
CA PHE A 142 2.07 0.11 9.18
C PHE A 142 0.90 -0.53 8.41
N SER A 143 0.06 0.26 7.73
CA SER A 143 -0.99 -0.27 6.86
C SER A 143 -0.45 -1.08 5.69
N ALA A 144 0.66 -0.66 5.08
CA ALA A 144 1.34 -1.45 4.05
C ALA A 144 1.85 -2.81 4.60
N ALA A 145 2.42 -2.81 5.80
CA ALA A 145 2.83 -4.04 6.48
C ALA A 145 1.64 -4.96 6.82
N LEU A 146 0.50 -4.41 7.24
CA LEU A 146 -0.72 -5.18 7.48
C LEU A 146 -1.20 -5.91 6.23
N CYS A 147 -1.17 -5.25 5.07
CA CYS A 147 -1.52 -5.89 3.81
C CYS A 147 -0.62 -7.09 3.53
N TRP A 148 0.71 -6.93 3.66
CA TRP A 148 1.66 -8.02 3.46
C TRP A 148 1.51 -9.14 4.47
N TYR A 149 1.35 -8.80 5.75
CA TYR A 149 1.21 -9.81 6.80
C TYR A 149 -0.08 -10.62 6.62
N CYS A 150 -1.22 -9.99 6.35
CA CYS A 150 -2.46 -10.70 6.05
C CYS A 150 -2.33 -11.56 4.79
N TYR A 151 -1.66 -11.06 3.75
CA TYR A 151 -1.39 -11.83 2.54
C TYR A 151 -0.63 -13.12 2.84
N ILE A 152 0.43 -13.04 3.64
CA ILE A 152 1.27 -14.18 4.01
C ILE A 152 0.53 -15.14 4.95
N LEU A 153 -0.15 -14.59 5.97
CA LEU A 153 -0.81 -15.36 7.02
C LEU A 153 -1.96 -16.22 6.48
N TYR A 154 -2.69 -15.71 5.49
CA TYR A 154 -3.87 -16.37 4.93
C TYR A 154 -3.61 -17.06 3.59
N LEU A 155 -2.37 -17.00 3.07
CA LEU A 155 -2.00 -17.71 1.86
C LEU A 155 -2.30 -19.21 2.03
N PRO A 156 -2.95 -19.88 1.07
CA PRO A 156 -3.22 -21.30 1.18
C PRO A 156 -1.91 -22.06 1.39
N SER A 157 -1.70 -22.55 2.62
CA SER A 157 -0.71 -23.57 2.88
C SER A 157 -1.19 -24.80 2.11
N THR A 158 -0.40 -25.25 1.15
CA THR A 158 -0.75 -26.30 0.18
C THR A 158 -1.51 -27.45 0.84
N ILE A 159 -2.58 -27.96 0.18
CA ILE A 159 -3.55 -29.05 0.55
C ILE A 159 -4.93 -28.45 0.92
N ILE A 160 -6.02 -28.56 0.15
CA ILE A 160 -6.61 -29.69 -0.60
C ILE A 160 -7.14 -29.18 -1.95
N ALA A 161 -6.85 -29.92 -3.01
CA ALA A 161 -7.41 -29.72 -4.34
C ALA A 161 -8.91 -30.06 -4.36
N THR A 162 -9.78 -29.12 -4.01
CA THR A 162 -11.15 -29.08 -4.55
C THR A 162 -11.70 -27.67 -4.40
N GLU A 163 -12.19 -27.14 -5.52
CA GLU A 163 -12.90 -25.86 -5.70
C GLU A 163 -12.01 -24.62 -5.93
N MET A 164 -12.23 -24.00 -7.09
CA MET A 164 -11.29 -23.17 -7.82
C MET A 164 -11.09 -21.77 -7.21
N PRO A 165 -9.84 -21.28 -7.11
CA PRO A 165 -9.56 -19.86 -7.22
C PRO A 165 -9.28 -19.49 -8.69
N VAL A 166 -9.53 -18.24 -9.05
CA VAL A 166 -9.00 -17.65 -10.29
C VAL A 166 -7.47 -17.68 -10.17
N ASN A 167 -6.86 -18.75 -10.68
CA ASN A 167 -5.41 -18.95 -10.68
C ASN A 167 -4.80 -18.11 -11.80
N SER A 168 -4.93 -16.78 -11.70
CA SER A 168 -4.20 -15.92 -12.61
C SER A 168 -2.71 -16.14 -12.37
N THR A 169 -2.01 -16.50 -13.45
CA THR A 169 -0.56 -16.68 -13.41
C THR A 169 0.11 -15.36 -13.00
N PRO A 170 1.33 -15.39 -12.42
CA PRO A 170 2.07 -14.18 -12.13
C PRO A 170 2.15 -13.23 -13.34
N ASP A 171 2.31 -13.77 -14.54
CA ASP A 171 2.39 -12.99 -15.77
C ASP A 171 1.05 -12.31 -16.12
N GLU A 172 -0.09 -12.97 -15.95
CA GLU A 172 -1.42 -12.35 -16.10
C GLU A 172 -1.65 -11.23 -15.07
N ILE A 173 -1.20 -11.44 -13.83
CA ILE A 173 -1.27 -10.40 -12.79
C ILE A 173 -0.41 -9.20 -13.22
N MET A 174 0.80 -9.44 -13.72
CA MET A 174 1.67 -8.36 -14.19
C MET A 174 1.06 -7.61 -15.36
N GLU A 175 0.49 -8.33 -16.33
CA GLU A 175 -0.21 -7.74 -17.46
C GLU A 175 -1.36 -6.85 -16.98
N TYR A 176 -2.24 -7.36 -16.11
CA TYR A 176 -3.32 -6.59 -15.49
C TYR A 176 -2.81 -5.30 -14.84
N LEU A 177 -1.77 -5.39 -14.00
CA LEU A 177 -1.20 -4.23 -13.31
C LEU A 177 -0.67 -3.17 -14.29
N THR A 178 -0.02 -3.58 -15.38
CA THR A 178 0.49 -2.63 -16.39
C THR A 178 -0.62 -1.90 -17.16
N GLN A 179 -1.84 -2.45 -17.15
CA GLN A 179 -3.00 -1.82 -17.80
C GLN A 179 -3.70 -0.80 -16.90
N LEU A 180 -3.44 -0.81 -15.59
CA LEU A 180 -4.07 0.11 -14.65
C LEU A 180 -3.64 1.57 -14.91
N PRO A 181 -4.59 2.51 -14.93
CA PRO A 181 -4.31 3.91 -15.29
C PRO A 181 -3.32 4.57 -14.34
N GLU A 182 -3.44 4.34 -13.03
CA GLU A 182 -2.54 4.92 -12.04
C GLU A 182 -1.10 4.38 -12.16
N LEU A 183 -0.95 3.13 -12.60
CA LEU A 183 0.36 2.50 -12.73
C LEU A 183 1.07 2.91 -14.03
N ARG A 184 0.30 3.22 -15.09
CA ARG A 184 0.81 3.87 -16.30
C ARG A 184 1.38 5.27 -16.02
N LEU A 185 0.79 6.01 -15.08
CA LEU A 185 1.32 7.31 -14.65
C LEU A 185 2.71 7.15 -14.01
N LEU A 186 2.87 6.22 -13.07
CA LEU A 186 4.15 5.94 -12.41
C LEU A 186 5.24 5.51 -13.42
N ARG A 187 4.86 4.71 -14.43
CA ARG A 187 5.77 4.33 -15.52
C ARG A 187 6.24 5.52 -16.35
N THR A 188 5.38 6.52 -16.55
CA THR A 188 5.70 7.70 -17.36
C THR A 188 6.61 8.67 -16.62
N GLU A 189 6.43 8.83 -15.30
CA GLU A 189 7.36 9.59 -14.45
C GLU A 189 8.78 8.98 -14.45
N SER A 190 8.86 7.66 -14.60
CA SER A 190 10.11 6.94 -14.66
C SER A 190 11.02 7.34 -15.85
N GLY A 191 10.49 8.00 -16.88
CA GLY A 191 11.28 8.50 -18.02
C GLY A 191 11.95 9.87 -17.83
N SER A 192 11.71 10.55 -16.71
CA SER A 192 12.33 11.85 -16.38
C SER A 192 13.68 11.67 -15.69
N TYR A 193 14.62 12.63 -15.81
CA TYR A 193 15.99 12.60 -15.24
C TYR A 193 16.06 12.64 -13.69
N SER A 194 15.06 12.11 -12.99
CA SER A 194 14.97 12.06 -11.52
C SER A 194 15.58 10.75 -10.96
N PRO A 195 16.14 10.73 -9.74
CA PRO A 195 16.51 9.48 -9.05
C PRO A 195 15.34 8.49 -8.89
N ALA A 196 14.10 8.95 -8.95
CA ALA A 196 12.89 8.13 -8.96
C ALA A 196 12.65 7.39 -10.31
N SER A 197 13.44 7.69 -11.35
CA SER A 197 13.32 7.15 -12.72
C SER A 197 13.31 5.63 -12.80
N ASN A 198 13.97 4.93 -11.88
CA ASN A 198 14.03 3.47 -11.88
C ASN A 198 13.09 2.80 -10.86
N LEU A 199 12.32 3.57 -10.09
CA LEU A 199 11.53 3.05 -8.98
C LEU A 199 10.38 2.13 -9.45
N TRP A 200 9.70 2.52 -10.53
CA TRP A 200 8.67 1.68 -11.15
C TRP A 200 9.22 0.34 -11.61
N HIS A 201 10.29 0.34 -12.40
CA HIS A 201 10.89 -0.88 -12.94
C HIS A 201 11.43 -1.79 -11.83
N LYS A 202 12.10 -1.21 -10.83
CA LYS A 202 12.57 -1.95 -9.65
C LYS A 202 11.40 -2.58 -8.88
N THR A 203 10.34 -1.81 -8.63
CA THR A 203 9.16 -2.29 -7.90
C THR A 203 8.45 -3.39 -8.68
N MET A 204 8.27 -3.20 -9.98
CA MET A 204 7.65 -4.17 -10.89
C MET A 204 8.40 -5.51 -10.89
N SER A 205 9.72 -5.47 -11.07
CA SER A 205 10.56 -6.68 -11.04
C SER A 205 10.55 -7.36 -9.67
N SER A 206 10.61 -6.58 -8.59
CA SER A 206 10.59 -7.12 -7.22
C SER A 206 9.22 -7.75 -6.91
N PHE A 207 8.13 -7.12 -7.33
CA PHE A 207 6.78 -7.62 -7.11
C PHE A 207 6.55 -8.97 -7.78
N GLN A 208 6.96 -9.12 -9.04
CA GLN A 208 6.85 -10.39 -9.76
C GLN A 208 7.58 -11.53 -9.03
N LYS A 209 8.78 -11.26 -8.50
CA LYS A 209 9.55 -12.23 -7.70
C LYS A 209 8.82 -12.56 -6.39
N ILE A 210 8.30 -11.56 -5.70
CA ILE A 210 7.59 -11.71 -4.41
C ILE A 210 6.31 -12.54 -4.57
N LEU A 211 5.59 -12.42 -5.68
CA LEU A 211 4.33 -13.17 -5.90
C LEU A 211 4.52 -14.70 -5.91
N VAL A 212 5.69 -15.18 -6.31
CA VAL A 212 6.03 -16.61 -6.38
C VAL A 212 6.97 -17.05 -5.24
N ALA A 213 7.35 -16.12 -4.37
CA ALA A 213 8.29 -16.38 -3.29
C ALA A 213 7.64 -17.14 -2.13
N SER A 214 8.47 -17.83 -1.36
CA SER A 214 8.03 -18.45 -0.11
C SER A 214 7.56 -17.40 0.91
N PRO A 215 6.66 -17.76 1.85
CA PRO A 215 6.27 -16.87 2.95
C PRO A 215 7.44 -16.19 3.67
N ALA A 216 8.56 -16.90 3.87
CA ALA A 216 9.75 -16.35 4.51
C ALA A 216 10.43 -15.26 3.66
N GLU A 217 10.59 -15.50 2.36
CA GLU A 217 11.16 -14.52 1.42
C GLU A 217 10.25 -13.30 1.27
N VAL A 218 8.91 -13.49 1.25
CA VAL A 218 7.97 -12.36 1.24
C VAL A 218 8.16 -11.51 2.51
N LYS A 219 8.25 -12.13 3.69
CA LYS A 219 8.50 -11.42 4.96
C LYS A 219 9.80 -10.60 4.91
N GLU A 220 10.89 -11.21 4.44
CA GLU A 220 12.20 -10.55 4.32
C GLU A 220 12.16 -9.35 3.38
N ASN A 221 11.57 -9.51 2.20
CA ASN A 221 11.50 -8.47 1.18
C ASN A 221 10.45 -7.38 1.46
N THR A 222 9.65 -7.53 2.52
CA THR A 222 8.56 -6.59 2.85
C THR A 222 8.58 -6.18 4.31
N LEU A 223 8.10 -7.03 5.22
CA LEU A 223 7.92 -6.72 6.64
C LEU A 223 9.22 -6.28 7.30
N CYS A 224 10.34 -6.98 7.07
CA CYS A 224 11.64 -6.60 7.64
C CYS A 224 12.09 -5.20 7.16
N ILE A 225 11.87 -4.88 5.89
CA ILE A 225 12.21 -3.58 5.32
C ILE A 225 11.33 -2.48 5.89
N ILE A 226 10.02 -2.71 6.01
CA ILE A 226 9.08 -1.74 6.59
C ILE A 226 9.37 -1.51 8.07
N GLU A 227 9.67 -2.57 8.82
CA GLU A 227 10.07 -2.50 10.22
C GLU A 227 11.34 -1.63 10.40
N SER A 228 12.36 -1.89 9.60
CA SER A 228 13.62 -1.14 9.64
C SER A 228 13.41 0.32 9.23
N ALA A 229 12.57 0.57 8.22
CA ALA A 229 12.18 1.92 7.83
C ALA A 229 11.50 2.66 8.99
N LEU A 230 10.52 2.03 9.67
CA LEU A 230 9.82 2.61 10.82
C LEU A 230 10.74 2.93 12.00
N ARG A 231 11.75 2.08 12.26
CA ARG A 231 12.80 2.38 13.25
C ARG A 231 13.66 3.56 12.83
N GLY A 232 13.99 3.64 11.54
CA GLY A 232 14.76 4.73 10.94
C GLY A 232 14.05 6.09 10.93
N LEU A 233 12.71 6.13 10.93
CA LEU A 233 11.95 7.38 10.88
C LEU A 233 12.11 8.29 12.12
N GLY A 234 12.68 7.82 13.23
CA GLY A 234 13.15 8.66 14.36
C GLY A 234 12.07 9.37 15.20
N THR A 235 12.31 9.44 16.52
CA THR A 235 11.60 10.12 17.66
C THR A 235 10.06 10.10 17.80
N SER A 236 9.27 9.74 16.79
CA SER A 236 7.82 9.61 16.97
C SER A 236 7.54 8.33 17.74
N GLY A 237 6.98 8.42 18.95
CA GLY A 237 6.66 7.24 19.76
C GLY A 237 5.81 6.21 19.01
N ILE A 238 4.97 6.69 18.08
CA ILE A 238 4.09 5.84 17.25
C ILE A 238 4.87 4.99 16.23
N SER A 239 5.94 5.48 15.60
CA SER A 239 6.68 4.69 14.60
C SER A 239 7.39 3.50 15.25
N ARG A 240 7.94 3.68 16.46
CA ARG A 240 8.53 2.58 17.25
C ARG A 240 7.48 1.55 17.64
N ARG A 241 6.31 1.99 18.09
CA ARG A 241 5.21 1.07 18.43
C ARG A 241 4.78 0.23 17.22
N PHE A 242 4.66 0.84 16.04
CA PHE A 242 4.37 0.08 14.82
C PHE A 242 5.50 -0.88 14.43
N ALA A 243 6.77 -0.47 14.58
CA ALA A 243 7.91 -1.36 14.34
C ALA A 243 7.89 -2.57 15.30
N ASP A 244 7.55 -2.37 16.58
CA ASP A 244 7.46 -3.45 17.56
C ASP A 244 6.32 -4.43 17.23
N ILE A 245 5.17 -3.93 16.76
CA ILE A 245 4.06 -4.79 16.29
C ILE A 245 4.48 -5.59 15.04
N ILE A 246 5.16 -4.96 14.09
CA ILE A 246 5.63 -5.67 12.88
C ILE A 246 6.72 -6.69 13.24
N TYR A 247 7.56 -6.40 14.22
CA TYR A 247 8.51 -7.38 14.74
C TYR A 247 7.80 -8.65 15.24
N ILE A 248 6.68 -8.50 15.96
CA ILE A 248 5.83 -9.64 16.37
C ILE A 248 5.32 -10.43 15.14
N PHE A 249 4.88 -9.74 14.09
CA PHE A 249 4.45 -10.37 12.83
C PHE A 249 5.57 -11.18 12.16
N ILE A 250 6.81 -10.67 12.22
CA ILE A 250 8.00 -11.33 11.67
C ILE A 250 8.33 -12.58 12.48
N SER A 251 8.49 -12.43 13.80
CA SER A 251 8.92 -13.49 14.72
C SER A 251 7.89 -14.60 14.91
N GLY A 252 6.60 -14.33 14.68
CA GLY A 252 5.51 -15.28 14.90
C GLY A 252 5.13 -15.46 16.38
N GLU A 253 5.70 -14.65 17.27
CA GLU A 253 5.40 -14.65 18.69
C GLU A 253 4.11 -13.87 18.98
N ILE A 254 2.96 -14.47 18.68
CA ILE A 254 1.72 -13.99 19.29
C ILE A 254 1.76 -14.53 20.73
N ASN A 255 2.26 -13.74 21.69
CA ASN A 255 2.45 -14.13 23.10
C ASN A 255 1.31 -15.03 23.61
N SER A 256 1.72 -16.13 24.23
CA SER A 256 0.95 -17.27 24.72
C SER A 256 -0.36 -16.88 25.39
#